data_AF-A0A4U0WM09-F1
#
_entry.id   AF-A0A4U0WM09-F1
#
_cell.length_a   1.000
_cell.length_b   1.000
_cell.length_c   1.000
_cell.angle_alpha   90.00
_cell.angle_beta   90.00
_cell.angle_gamma   90.00
#
_symmetry.space_group_name_H-M   'P 1'
#
loop_
_entity.id
_entity.type
_entity.pdbx_description
1 polymer ?
#
loop_
_entity_poly.entity_id
_entity_poly.type
_entity_poly.pdbx_seq_one_letter_code
_entity_poly.pdbx_strand_id
1 'polypeptide(L)'
;MRITSAYLDAERSELLQIKHPKTYSERQAEETEDEASRESIQPITLNIGNRHALVTPTDGSANMHDWTFFVKPSRTDIIEEVQILLHPTFRPSHIIRSRPPYEIRRLGRGYFTITAAVILRAGYSWVSSDAEPSPDGVEDGMLRLE
;
A
#
# COMPACT_ATOMS: atom_id res chain seq x y z
N MET A 1 18.66 -34.65 -19.68
CA MET A 1 17.94 -33.40 -19.32
C MET A 1 17.26 -32.90 -20.60
N ARG A 2 15.94 -33.05 -20.74
CA ARG A 2 15.20 -32.52 -21.92
C ARG A 2 14.84 -31.07 -21.62
N ILE A 3 15.34 -30.16 -22.45
CA ILE A 3 14.98 -28.74 -22.40
C ILE A 3 13.79 -28.59 -23.35
N THR A 4 12.61 -28.28 -22.82
CA THR A 4 11.44 -27.88 -23.61
C THR A 4 11.48 -26.37 -23.76
N SER A 5 11.78 -25.89 -24.95
CA SER A 5 11.66 -24.47 -25.32
C SER A 5 10.39 -24.26 -26.14
N ALA A 6 9.64 -23.21 -25.83
CA ALA A 6 8.56 -22.72 -26.67
C ALA A 6 9.03 -21.47 -27.42
N TYR A 7 8.62 -21.34 -28.68
CA TYR A 7 8.88 -20.18 -29.52
C TYR A 7 7.59 -19.83 -30.26
N LEU A 8 7.46 -18.56 -30.63
CA LEU A 8 6.31 -18.07 -31.37
C LEU A 8 6.36 -18.62 -32.80
N ASP A 9 5.27 -19.22 -33.24
CA ASP A 9 5.07 -19.67 -34.63
C ASP A 9 4.28 -18.57 -35.37
N ALA A 10 5.01 -17.74 -36.11
CA ALA A 10 4.46 -16.56 -36.78
C ALA A 10 3.41 -16.93 -37.84
N GLU A 11 3.68 -17.96 -38.64
CA GLU A 11 2.78 -18.40 -39.71
C GLU A 11 1.46 -18.93 -39.12
N ARG A 12 1.56 -19.74 -38.06
CA ARG A 12 0.37 -20.21 -37.34
C ARG A 12 -0.40 -19.07 -36.67
N SER A 13 0.29 -18.05 -36.16
CA SER A 13 -0.35 -16.87 -35.57
C SER A 13 -1.16 -16.09 -36.60
N GLU A 14 -0.58 -15.81 -37.78
CA GLU A 14 -1.27 -15.12 -38.87
C GLU A 14 -2.49 -15.90 -39.37
N LEU A 15 -2.35 -17.23 -39.54
CA LEU A 15 -3.46 -18.09 -39.92
C LEU A 15 -4.60 -18.06 -38.89
N LEU A 16 -4.28 -18.04 -37.61
CA LEU A 16 -5.28 -17.92 -36.53
C LEU A 16 -5.98 -16.56 -36.56
N GLN A 17 -5.25 -15.48 -36.85
CA GLN A 17 -5.82 -14.13 -36.95
C GLN A 17 -6.79 -14.01 -38.14
N ILE A 18 -6.42 -14.56 -39.30
CA ILE A 18 -7.30 -14.61 -40.48
C ILE A 18 -8.54 -15.47 -40.21
N LYS A 19 -8.38 -16.61 -39.53
CA LYS A 19 -9.47 -17.55 -39.26
C LYS A 19 -10.44 -17.06 -38.19
N HIS A 20 -9.98 -16.23 -37.25
CA HIS A 20 -10.76 -15.76 -36.10
C HIS A 20 -10.69 -14.24 -35.92
N PRO A 21 -11.16 -13.44 -36.90
CA PRO A 21 -10.97 -11.99 -36.90
C PRO A 21 -11.72 -11.29 -35.76
N LYS A 22 -12.92 -11.75 -35.40
CA LYS A 22 -13.69 -11.18 -34.27
C LYS A 22 -12.97 -11.39 -32.93
N THR A 23 -12.57 -12.62 -32.64
CA THR A 23 -11.86 -12.97 -31.41
C THR A 23 -10.51 -12.25 -31.28
N TYR A 24 -9.79 -12.06 -32.40
CA TYR A 24 -8.56 -11.28 -32.38
C TYR A 24 -8.82 -9.78 -32.18
N SER A 25 -9.90 -9.24 -32.75
CA SER A 25 -10.29 -7.84 -32.53
C SER A 25 -10.74 -7.59 -31.09
N GLU A 26 -11.49 -8.51 -30.49
CA GLU A 26 -11.89 -8.47 -29.07
C GLU A 26 -10.65 -8.54 -28.17
N ARG A 27 -9.73 -9.49 -28.42
CA ARG A 27 -8.45 -9.58 -27.70
C ARG A 27 -7.63 -8.30 -27.83
N GLN A 28 -7.53 -7.73 -29.03
CA GLN A 28 -6.76 -6.50 -29.24
C GLN A 28 -7.37 -5.31 -28.50
N ALA A 29 -8.71 -5.23 -28.41
CA ALA A 29 -9.38 -4.22 -27.60
C ALA A 29 -9.08 -4.41 -26.10
N GLU A 30 -9.18 -5.65 -25.59
CA GLU A 30 -8.80 -6.00 -24.21
C GLU A 30 -7.32 -5.66 -23.92
N GLU A 31 -6.39 -6.00 -24.82
CA GLU A 31 -4.96 -5.69 -24.69
C GLU A 31 -4.70 -4.17 -24.67
N THR A 32 -5.43 -3.40 -25.49
CA THR A 32 -5.31 -1.93 -25.54
C THR A 32 -5.85 -1.28 -24.26
N GLU A 33 -6.97 -1.76 -23.73
CA GLU A 33 -7.53 -1.31 -22.44
C GLU A 33 -6.61 -1.66 -21.27
N ASP A 34 -6.03 -2.86 -21.27
CA ASP A 34 -5.03 -3.31 -20.30
C ASP A 34 -3.74 -2.46 -20.36
N GLU A 35 -3.26 -2.11 -21.55
CA GLU A 35 -2.10 -1.25 -21.71
C GLU A 35 -2.38 0.18 -21.21
N ALA A 36 -3.52 0.77 -21.61
CA ALA A 36 -3.91 2.10 -21.16
C ALA A 36 -4.09 2.18 -19.63
N SER A 37 -4.66 1.14 -19.02
CA SER A 37 -4.78 1.06 -17.56
C SER A 37 -3.42 0.88 -16.88
N ARG A 38 -2.53 0.01 -17.40
CA ARG A 38 -1.17 -0.18 -16.89
C ARG A 38 -0.30 1.07 -16.96
N GLU A 39 -0.49 1.93 -17.97
CA GLU A 39 0.22 3.21 -18.05
C GLU A 39 -0.18 4.19 -16.93
N SER A 40 -1.40 4.07 -16.40
CA SER A 40 -1.89 4.93 -15.31
C SER A 40 -1.60 4.39 -13.89
N ILE A 41 -1.47 3.07 -13.73
CA ILE A 41 -1.25 2.44 -12.43
C ILE A 41 0.24 2.47 -12.07
N GLN A 42 0.57 3.23 -11.04
CA GLN A 42 1.94 3.30 -10.53
C GLN A 42 2.07 2.52 -9.23
N PRO A 43 2.90 1.46 -9.18
CA PRO A 43 3.09 0.71 -7.95
C PRO A 43 3.84 1.55 -6.92
N ILE A 44 3.36 1.53 -5.68
CA ILE A 44 4.04 2.13 -4.53
C ILE A 44 4.28 1.04 -3.49
N THR A 45 5.51 0.96 -3.00
CA THR A 45 5.86 0.11 -1.84
C THR A 45 5.62 0.88 -0.54
N LEU A 46 4.90 0.26 0.40
CA LEU A 46 4.76 0.72 1.78
C LEU A 46 5.55 -0.20 2.70
N ASN A 47 6.60 0.32 3.35
CA ASN A 47 7.33 -0.42 4.38
C ASN A 47 6.80 -0.04 5.76
N ILE A 48 6.17 -0.99 6.43
CA ILE A 48 5.56 -0.83 7.74
C ILE A 48 6.32 -1.68 8.73
N GLY A 49 6.58 -1.13 9.91
CA GLY A 49 7.18 -1.93 10.96
C GLY A 49 7.32 -1.20 12.27
N ASN A 50 7.96 -1.88 13.21
CA ASN A 50 8.27 -1.37 14.53
C ASN A 50 9.76 -1.55 14.83
N ARG A 51 10.36 -0.56 15.48
CA ARG A 51 11.63 -0.70 16.20
C ARG A 51 11.31 -0.81 17.67
N HIS A 52 11.98 -1.69 18.39
CA HIS A 52 11.73 -1.92 19.81
C HIS A 52 13.04 -2.10 20.57
N ALA A 53 13.09 -1.57 21.78
CA ALA A 53 14.14 -1.81 22.76
C ALA A 53 13.53 -1.94 24.17
N LEU A 54 14.17 -2.74 25.01
CA LEU A 54 13.91 -2.73 26.45
C LEU A 54 14.71 -1.61 27.10
N VAL A 55 14.05 -0.84 27.98
CA VAL A 55 14.66 0.24 28.74
C VAL A 55 14.41 0.03 30.22
N THR A 56 15.33 0.52 31.06
CA THR A 56 15.12 0.53 32.52
C THR A 56 13.92 1.43 32.84
N PRO A 57 12.92 0.92 33.58
CA PRO A 57 11.79 1.75 34.00
C PRO A 57 12.27 2.90 34.88
N THR A 58 11.69 4.08 34.68
CA THR A 58 11.80 5.18 35.65
C THR A 58 11.03 4.87 36.92
N ASP A 59 11.48 5.42 38.06
CA ASP A 59 10.84 5.21 39.36
C ASP A 59 9.33 5.47 39.32
N GLY A 60 8.54 4.47 39.73
CA GLY A 60 7.07 4.52 39.72
C GLY A 60 6.41 4.18 38.37
N SER A 61 7.18 3.93 37.31
CA SER A 61 6.67 3.47 36.01
C SER A 61 6.92 1.98 35.81
N ALA A 62 6.02 1.31 35.08
CA ALA A 62 6.26 -0.05 34.59
C ALA A 62 6.47 -0.07 33.07
N ASN A 63 6.63 1.11 32.45
CA ASN A 63 6.84 1.20 31.01
C ASN A 63 8.31 0.89 30.71
N MET A 64 8.57 -0.30 30.20
CA MET A 64 9.91 -0.80 29.87
C MET A 64 10.13 -1.03 28.38
N HIS A 65 9.09 -0.86 27.56
CA HIS A 65 9.16 -1.05 26.11
C HIS A 65 9.25 0.31 25.44
N ASP A 66 10.43 0.66 24.93
CA ASP A 66 10.59 1.79 24.01
C ASP A 66 10.35 1.29 22.60
N TRP A 67 9.34 1.84 21.95
CA TRP A 67 8.92 1.39 20.63
C TRP A 67 8.72 2.57 19.69
N THR A 68 9.07 2.36 18.44
CA THR A 68 8.85 3.29 17.33
C THR A 68 8.11 2.58 16.21
N PHE A 69 6.83 2.91 16.02
CA PHE A 69 6.06 2.48 14.86
C PHE A 69 6.31 3.43 13.69
N PHE A 70 6.51 2.89 12.48
CA PHE A 70 6.77 3.70 11.30
C PHE A 70 6.05 3.16 10.07
N VAL A 71 5.66 4.09 9.19
CA VAL A 71 5.23 3.81 7.81
C VAL A 71 6.19 4.55 6.87
N LYS A 72 6.77 3.84 5.91
CA LYS A 72 7.74 4.36 4.96
C LYS A 72 7.29 4.06 3.53
N PRO A 73 6.51 4.98 2.92
CA PRO A 73 6.18 4.88 1.52
C PRO A 73 7.42 5.15 0.66
N SER A 74 7.54 4.44 -0.45
CA SER A 74 8.57 4.69 -1.49
C SER A 74 8.39 6.04 -2.19
N ARG A 75 7.18 6.61 -2.14
CA ARG A 75 6.84 7.94 -2.65
C ARG A 75 6.08 8.74 -1.62
N THR A 76 6.66 9.84 -1.13
CA THR A 76 6.04 10.72 -0.12
C THR A 76 5.29 11.89 -0.74
N ASP A 77 5.54 12.21 -2.01
CA ASP A 77 4.95 13.32 -2.74
C ASP A 77 3.44 13.17 -2.93
N ILE A 78 2.98 11.92 -3.11
CA ILE A 78 1.56 11.59 -3.30
C ILE A 78 0.82 11.33 -1.99
N ILE A 79 1.53 11.28 -0.85
CA ILE A 79 0.92 11.08 0.47
C ILE A 79 0.48 12.42 1.00
N GLU A 80 -0.80 12.51 1.35
CA GLU A 80 -1.34 13.66 2.07
C GLU A 80 -0.98 13.56 3.55
N GLU A 81 -1.35 12.44 4.17
CA GLU A 81 -1.03 12.17 5.56
C GLU A 81 -1.09 10.68 5.88
N VAL A 82 -0.45 10.33 7.00
CA VAL A 82 -0.60 9.03 7.66
C VAL A 82 -1.26 9.26 9.01
N GLN A 83 -2.40 8.63 9.23
CA GLN A 83 -3.07 8.61 10.52
C GLN A 83 -2.71 7.31 11.25
N ILE A 84 -2.14 7.45 12.44
CA ILE A 84 -1.73 6.34 13.29
C ILE A 84 -2.76 6.23 14.42
N LEU A 85 -3.49 5.12 14.42
CA LEU A 85 -4.56 4.80 15.34
C LEU A 85 -4.03 3.78 16.36
N LEU A 86 -3.93 4.25 17.60
CA LEU A 86 -3.57 3.47 18.77
C LEU A 86 -4.81 3.05 19.53
N HIS A 87 -4.65 2.05 20.39
CA HIS A 87 -5.68 1.66 21.35
C HIS A 87 -6.20 2.89 22.15
N PRO A 88 -7.50 2.97 22.48
CA PRO A 88 -8.10 4.10 23.19
C PRO A 88 -7.54 4.40 24.59
N THR A 89 -6.62 3.61 25.13
CA THR A 89 -5.92 3.91 26.40
C THR A 89 -4.74 4.85 26.20
N PHE A 90 -4.25 5.01 24.97
CA PHE A 90 -3.21 5.98 24.65
C PHE A 90 -3.80 7.40 24.58
N ARG A 91 -2.99 8.39 24.95
CA ARG A 91 -3.37 9.81 24.92
C ARG A 91 -2.24 10.61 24.24
N PRO A 92 -2.46 11.17 23.04
CA PRO A 92 -3.60 10.90 22.15
C PRO A 92 -3.58 9.46 21.61
N SER A 93 -4.77 8.91 21.30
CA SER A 93 -4.89 7.60 20.63
C SER A 93 -4.94 7.73 19.11
N HIS A 94 -5.15 8.92 18.56
CA HIS A 94 -5.14 9.20 17.13
C HIS A 94 -4.07 10.25 16.85
N ILE A 95 -3.10 9.89 16.01
CA ILE A 95 -1.96 10.73 15.69
C ILE A 95 -1.88 10.94 14.18
N ILE A 96 -1.92 12.19 13.76
CA ILE A 96 -1.82 12.55 12.34
C ILE A 96 -0.40 12.99 12.01
N ARG A 97 0.12 12.53 10.87
CA ARG A 97 1.42 12.90 10.32
C ARG A 97 1.25 13.30 8.85
N SER A 98 1.17 14.59 8.58
CA SER A 98 1.04 15.14 7.21
C SER A 98 2.37 15.27 6.45
N ARG A 99 3.50 15.02 7.12
CA ARG A 99 4.84 15.06 6.51
C ARG A 99 5.74 13.94 7.06
N PRO A 100 6.70 13.44 6.27
CA PRO A 100 7.67 12.47 6.76
C PRO A 100 8.58 13.09 7.84
N PRO A 101 9.12 12.28 8.77
CA PRO A 101 8.90 10.85 8.90
C PRO A 101 7.52 10.50 9.50
N TYR A 102 6.82 9.53 8.90
CA TYR A 102 5.52 9.06 9.37
C TYR A 102 5.69 8.03 10.49
N GLU A 103 6.18 8.49 11.63
CA GLU A 103 6.48 7.63 12.77
C GLU A 103 6.07 8.26 14.11
N ILE A 104 5.92 7.39 15.11
CA ILE A 104 5.74 7.77 16.51
C ILE A 104 6.65 6.92 17.38
N ARG A 105 7.19 7.54 18.43
CA ARG A 105 7.94 6.86 19.49
C ARG A 105 7.27 7.06 20.84
N ARG A 106 7.16 5.99 21.61
CA ARG A 106 6.45 5.95 22.89
C ARG A 106 7.04 4.87 23.80
N LEU A 107 6.72 4.98 25.09
CA LEU A 107 6.97 3.94 26.09
C LEU A 107 5.68 3.17 26.36
N GLY A 108 5.79 1.85 26.52
CA GLY A 108 4.66 0.95 26.79
C GLY A 108 5.00 -0.16 27.78
N ARG A 109 3.96 -0.89 28.20
CA ARG A 109 4.06 -2.00 29.17
C ARG A 109 3.88 -3.38 28.52
N GLY A 110 3.60 -3.45 27.22
CA GLY A 110 3.27 -4.69 26.53
C GLY A 110 2.98 -4.46 25.05
N TYR A 111 2.31 -5.43 24.44
CA TYR A 111 1.93 -5.45 23.03
C TYR A 111 0.50 -4.93 22.82
N PHE A 112 0.24 -4.43 21.62
CA PHE A 112 -1.06 -3.92 21.16
C PHE A 112 -1.01 -3.77 19.64
N THR A 113 -2.17 -3.75 18.99
CA THR A 113 -2.29 -3.48 17.55
C THR A 113 -2.23 -1.98 17.28
N ILE A 114 -1.59 -1.59 16.19
CA ILE A 114 -1.56 -0.22 15.68
C ILE A 114 -2.09 -0.27 14.26
N THR A 115 -3.16 0.48 13.99
CA THR A 115 -3.66 0.64 12.62
C THR A 115 -3.07 1.92 12.03
N ALA A 116 -2.58 1.86 10.80
CA ALA A 116 -2.18 3.03 10.03
C ALA A 116 -3.12 3.21 8.83
N ALA A 117 -3.68 4.41 8.69
CA ALA A 117 -4.39 4.83 7.50
C ALA A 117 -3.49 5.74 6.67
N VAL A 118 -3.17 5.33 5.45
CA VAL A 118 -2.35 6.10 4.50
C VAL A 118 -3.28 6.77 3.50
N ILE A 119 -3.33 8.09 3.54
CA ILE A 119 -4.23 8.91 2.72
C ILE A 119 -3.43 9.55 1.60
N LEU A 120 -3.92 9.39 0.38
CA LEU A 120 -3.34 9.97 -0.82
C LEU A 120 -3.85 11.40 -1.03
N ARG A 121 -3.02 12.24 -1.64
CA ARG A 121 -3.44 13.58 -2.08
C ARG A 121 -4.55 13.46 -3.12
N ALA A 122 -5.40 14.50 -3.18
CA ALA A 122 -6.39 14.65 -4.24
C ALA A 122 -5.79 14.43 -5.65
N GLY A 123 -6.49 13.66 -6.48
CA GLY A 123 -6.04 13.25 -7.81
C GLY A 123 -5.36 11.88 -7.86
N TYR A 124 -5.11 11.25 -6.71
CA TYR A 124 -4.62 9.88 -6.60
C TYR A 124 -5.64 8.99 -5.88
N SER A 125 -5.70 7.72 -6.27
CA SER A 125 -6.52 6.68 -5.63
C SER A 125 -5.75 5.38 -5.51
N TRP A 126 -6.11 4.57 -4.52
CA TRP A 126 -5.57 3.23 -4.35
C TRP A 126 -6.28 2.26 -5.29
N VAL A 127 -5.51 1.49 -6.04
CA VAL A 127 -6.05 0.35 -6.80
C VAL A 127 -5.93 -0.90 -5.92
N SER A 128 -6.80 -0.98 -4.91
CA SER A 128 -6.88 -2.10 -3.96
C SER A 128 -8.33 -2.36 -3.58
N SER A 129 -8.71 -3.62 -3.40
CA SER A 129 -10.03 -3.97 -2.86
C SER A 129 -10.22 -3.55 -1.39
N ASP A 130 -9.11 -3.32 -0.69
CA ASP A 130 -9.10 -2.88 0.71
C ASP A 130 -9.05 -1.35 0.84
N ALA A 131 -9.13 -0.63 -0.29
CA ALA A 131 -9.18 0.82 -0.30
C ALA A 131 -10.52 1.31 0.28
N GLU A 132 -10.46 2.45 0.95
CA GLU A 132 -11.59 3.10 1.57
C GLU A 132 -11.67 4.58 1.16
N PRO A 133 -12.85 5.21 1.26
CA PRO A 133 -12.96 6.64 1.10
C PRO A 133 -12.06 7.40 2.08
N SER A 134 -11.36 8.42 1.59
CA SER A 134 -10.60 9.34 2.43
C SER A 134 -11.54 10.14 3.35
N PRO A 135 -11.01 10.77 4.43
CA PRO A 135 -11.80 11.65 5.29
C PRO A 135 -12.52 12.79 4.54
N ASP A 136 -11.97 13.23 3.41
CA ASP A 136 -12.53 14.27 2.55
C ASP A 136 -13.54 13.74 1.51
N GLY A 137 -13.84 12.44 1.53
CA GLY A 137 -14.84 11.81 0.68
C GLY A 137 -14.35 11.38 -0.71
N VAL A 138 -13.04 11.45 -0.98
CA VAL A 138 -12.45 10.88 -2.21
C VAL A 138 -12.53 9.35 -2.13
N GLU A 139 -13.25 8.72 -3.06
CA GLU A 139 -13.32 7.25 -3.19
C GLU A 139 -11.92 6.65 -3.36
N ASP A 140 -11.68 5.53 -2.67
CA ASP A 140 -10.41 4.81 -2.65
C ASP A 140 -9.17 5.66 -2.30
N GLY A 141 -9.37 6.81 -1.64
CA GLY A 141 -8.29 7.74 -1.29
C GLY A 141 -7.46 7.30 -0.07
N MET A 142 -7.90 6.28 0.66
CA MET A 142 -7.26 5.81 1.89
C MET A 142 -7.03 4.31 1.86
N LEU A 143 -5.90 3.86 2.39
CA LEU A 143 -5.60 2.44 2.61
C LEU A 143 -5.29 2.21 4.10
N ARG A 144 -6.03 1.30 4.74
CA ARG A 144 -5.78 0.88 6.12
C ARG A 144 -4.83 -0.31 6.17
N LEU A 145 -3.92 -0.27 7.14
CA LEU A 145 -2.84 -1.23 7.32
C LEU A 145 -2.75 -1.57 8.81
N GLU A 146 -2.59 -2.84 9.14
CA GLU A 146 -2.50 -3.37 10.53
C GLU A 146 -1.23 -4.19 10.76
#